data_AF-A0A3D3ZJ65-F1
#
_entry.id   AF-A0A3D3ZJ65-F1
#
_cell.length_a   1.000
_cell.length_b   1.000
_cell.length_c   1.000
_cell.angle_alpha   90.00
_cell.angle_beta   90.00
_cell.angle_gamma   90.00
#
_symmetry.space_group_name_H-M   'P 1'
#
loop_
_entity.id
_entity.type
_entity.pdbx_description
1 polymer ?
#
loop_
_entity_poly.entity_id
_entity_poly.type
_entity_poly.pdbx_seq_one_letter_code
_entity_poly.pdbx_strand_id
1 'polypeptide(L)'
;DAHSGAAPILPSAAWRMVQALATLRTPEGHVRIPGFYDAVLKPSEAQLAAIADQPNMDAELREAFQVQQFVDGLAGAELAERAAFTPTCNIAGLVSGYTGEGSKTVLPAKAMAKIDFRLVPNQDPEDILAKLQTHLKDQGYDDIKITTFGRAEPVVTPIDEPLVQRIATIAESYNGKKPAINPIAG
;
A
#
# COMPACT_ATOMS: atom_id res chain seq x y z
N ASP A 1 -4.26 -31.45 -5.51
CA ASP A 1 -5.32 -31.20 -4.53
C ASP A 1 -5.79 -32.49 -3.90
N ALA A 2 -6.39 -32.42 -2.72
CA ALA A 2 -6.97 -33.57 -2.01
C ALA A 2 -8.47 -33.37 -1.76
N HIS A 3 -9.17 -34.43 -1.34
CA HIS A 3 -10.53 -34.30 -0.83
C HIS A 3 -10.52 -33.47 0.46
N SER A 4 -11.46 -32.53 0.64
CA SER A 4 -11.47 -31.64 1.82
C SER A 4 -11.61 -32.38 3.16
N GLY A 5 -12.15 -33.60 3.16
CA GLY A 5 -12.17 -34.49 4.33
C GLY A 5 -10.78 -34.88 4.86
N ALA A 6 -9.71 -34.69 4.07
CA ALA A 6 -8.33 -34.89 4.52
C ALA A 6 -7.72 -33.66 5.22
N ALA A 7 -8.44 -32.53 5.29
CA ALA A 7 -7.97 -31.30 5.96
C ALA A 7 -7.53 -31.48 7.44
N PRO A 8 -8.07 -32.42 8.23
CA PRO A 8 -7.55 -32.67 9.57
C PRO A 8 -6.13 -33.27 9.62
N ILE A 9 -5.64 -33.84 8.52
CA ILE A 9 -4.36 -34.58 8.48
C ILE A 9 -3.38 -34.09 7.41
N LEU A 10 -3.81 -33.22 6.50
CA LEU A 10 -2.96 -32.65 5.44
C LEU A 10 -2.82 -31.14 5.60
N PRO A 11 -1.64 -30.56 5.29
CA PRO A 11 -1.46 -29.11 5.28
C PRO A 11 -2.31 -28.46 4.18
N SER A 12 -2.75 -27.23 4.43
CA SER A 12 -3.53 -26.44 3.48
C SER A 12 -2.69 -25.28 2.94
N ALA A 13 -2.46 -25.27 1.62
CA ALA A 13 -1.78 -24.15 0.98
C ALA A 13 -2.57 -22.84 1.12
N ALA A 14 -3.90 -22.91 1.11
CA ALA A 14 -4.77 -21.75 1.30
C ALA A 14 -4.61 -21.14 2.70
N TRP A 15 -4.71 -21.95 3.75
CA TRP A 15 -4.53 -21.46 5.12
C TRP A 15 -3.12 -20.93 5.35
N ARG A 16 -2.10 -21.64 4.86
CA ARG A 16 -0.71 -21.21 5.00
C ARG A 16 -0.46 -19.85 4.36
N MET A 17 -0.98 -19.61 3.14
CA MET A 17 -0.86 -18.31 2.47
C MET A 17 -1.59 -17.20 3.22
N VAL A 18 -2.82 -17.44 3.70
CA VAL A 18 -3.57 -16.44 4.49
C VAL A 18 -2.84 -16.09 5.78
N GLN A 19 -2.30 -17.09 6.48
CA GLN A 19 -1.54 -16.89 7.72
C GLN A 19 -0.25 -16.11 7.48
N ALA A 20 0.48 -16.41 6.39
CA ALA A 20 1.67 -15.66 6.00
C ALA A 20 1.34 -14.19 5.70
N LEU A 21 0.31 -13.92 4.90
CA LEU A 21 -0.13 -12.56 4.56
C LEU A 21 -0.60 -11.78 5.80
N ALA A 22 -1.26 -12.45 6.75
CA ALA A 22 -1.70 -11.85 8.01
C ALA A 22 -0.54 -11.40 8.90
N THR A 23 0.69 -11.90 8.67
CA THR A 23 1.88 -11.39 9.36
C THR A 23 2.39 -10.07 8.81
N LEU A 24 1.99 -9.68 7.60
CA LEU A 24 2.54 -8.49 6.91
C LEU A 24 1.89 -7.19 7.38
N ARG A 25 0.64 -7.23 7.87
CA ARG A 25 -0.16 -6.04 8.19
C ARG A 25 -1.03 -6.27 9.42
N THR A 26 -1.29 -5.23 10.21
CA THR A 26 -2.31 -5.24 11.27
C THR A 26 -3.73 -5.10 10.68
N PRO A 27 -4.81 -5.38 11.43
CA PRO A 27 -6.18 -5.15 10.96
C PRO A 27 -6.46 -3.68 10.57
N GLU A 28 -5.87 -2.73 11.29
CA GLU A 28 -5.97 -1.27 11.05
C GLU A 28 -5.09 -0.83 9.88
N GLY A 29 -4.17 -1.70 9.49
CA GLY A 29 -3.49 -1.57 8.24
C GLY A 29 -2.04 -1.15 8.28
N HIS A 30 -1.45 -1.15 9.47
CA HIS A 30 -0.04 -0.87 9.68
C HIS A 30 0.81 -2.04 9.21
N VAL A 31 1.89 -1.79 8.48
CA VAL A 31 2.81 -2.83 8.00
C VAL A 31 3.66 -3.32 9.17
N ARG A 32 3.76 -4.64 9.34
CA ARG A 32 4.42 -5.26 10.50
C ARG A 32 5.85 -5.74 10.23
N ILE A 33 6.34 -5.53 9.02
CA ILE A 33 7.69 -5.91 8.60
C ILE A 33 8.70 -5.05 9.40
N PRO A 34 9.62 -5.67 10.16
CA PRO A 34 10.63 -4.94 10.92
C PRO A 34 11.44 -3.99 10.05
N GLY A 35 11.60 -2.75 10.51
CA GLY A 35 12.32 -1.68 9.83
C GLY A 35 11.64 -1.11 8.58
N PHE A 36 10.38 -1.48 8.29
CA PHE A 36 9.65 -0.98 7.12
C PHE A 36 9.53 0.56 7.11
N TYR A 37 9.35 1.16 8.29
CA TYR A 37 9.15 2.61 8.44
C TYR A 37 10.43 3.39 8.76
N ASP A 38 11.59 2.74 8.94
CA ASP A 38 12.81 3.39 9.43
C ASP A 38 13.31 4.52 8.52
N ALA A 39 13.12 4.34 7.20
CA ALA A 39 13.52 5.32 6.20
C ALA A 39 12.41 6.34 5.87
N VAL A 40 11.21 6.19 6.45
CA VAL A 40 10.08 7.08 6.16
C VAL A 40 10.30 8.43 6.82
N LEU A 41 10.39 9.46 6.00
CA LEU A 41 10.50 10.83 6.50
C LEU A 41 9.14 11.35 6.96
N LYS A 42 9.15 12.10 8.07
CA LYS A 42 7.99 12.89 8.46
C LYS A 42 7.77 14.02 7.45
N PRO A 43 6.51 14.31 7.07
CA PRO A 43 6.21 15.46 6.22
C PRO A 43 6.72 16.75 6.85
N SER A 44 7.24 17.68 6.03
CA SER A 44 7.60 19.02 6.47
C SER A 44 6.36 19.89 6.71
N GLU A 45 6.50 20.97 7.48
CA GLU A 45 5.41 21.93 7.70
C GLU A 45 4.87 22.50 6.39
N ALA A 46 5.74 22.74 5.41
CA ALA A 46 5.35 23.22 4.09
C ALA A 46 4.52 22.17 3.32
N GLN A 47 4.85 20.88 3.46
CA GLN A 47 4.09 19.78 2.86
C GLN A 47 2.72 19.61 3.52
N LEU A 48 2.65 19.67 4.85
CA LEU A 48 1.38 19.62 5.58
C LEU A 48 0.48 20.81 5.26
N ALA A 49 1.06 22.02 5.17
CA ALA A 49 0.33 23.22 4.75
C ALA A 49 -0.18 23.10 3.32
N ALA A 50 0.61 22.53 2.40
CA ALA A 50 0.19 22.30 1.02
C ALA A 50 -0.99 21.30 0.93
N ILE A 51 -1.02 20.26 1.77
CA ILE A 51 -2.17 19.34 1.88
C ILE A 51 -3.40 20.04 2.46
N ALA A 52 -3.23 20.82 3.52
CA ALA A 52 -4.34 21.51 4.17
C ALA A 52 -5.00 22.59 3.27
N ASP A 53 -4.25 23.13 2.31
CA ASP A 53 -4.75 24.10 1.32
C ASP A 53 -5.53 23.44 0.16
N GLN A 54 -5.50 22.10 0.05
CA GLN A 54 -6.21 21.39 -1.01
C GLN A 54 -7.73 21.42 -0.79
N PRO A 55 -8.54 21.48 -1.86
CA PRO A 55 -9.97 21.32 -1.73
C PRO A 55 -10.29 19.95 -1.12
N ASN A 56 -11.22 19.93 -0.16
CA ASN A 56 -11.72 18.67 0.36
C ASN A 56 -12.53 17.97 -0.74
N MET A 57 -12.05 16.80 -1.16
CA MET A 57 -12.64 15.97 -2.22
C MET A 57 -13.33 14.72 -1.68
N ASP A 58 -13.55 14.62 -0.37
CA ASP A 58 -14.04 13.41 0.29
C ASP A 58 -15.38 12.94 -0.27
N ALA A 59 -16.30 13.86 -0.56
CA ALA A 59 -17.63 13.51 -1.07
C ALA A 59 -17.54 12.92 -2.47
N GLU A 60 -16.77 13.57 -3.34
CA GLU A 60 -16.51 13.16 -4.72
C GLU A 60 -15.76 11.82 -4.76
N LEU A 61 -14.77 11.62 -3.88
CA LEU A 61 -14.03 10.36 -3.78
C LEU A 61 -14.90 9.22 -3.24
N ARG A 62 -15.77 9.47 -2.25
CA ARG A 62 -16.73 8.47 -1.77
C ARG A 62 -17.71 8.05 -2.86
N GLU A 63 -18.22 9.01 -3.63
CA GLU A 63 -19.07 8.73 -4.78
C GLU A 63 -18.31 7.96 -5.86
N ALA A 64 -17.11 8.40 -6.25
CA ALA A 64 -16.32 7.76 -7.30
C ALA A 64 -15.93 6.31 -6.95
N PHE A 65 -15.55 6.04 -5.70
CA PHE A 65 -15.15 4.71 -5.24
C PHE A 65 -16.30 3.86 -4.69
N GLN A 66 -17.52 4.42 -4.60
CA GLN A 66 -18.70 3.73 -4.07
C GLN A 66 -18.50 3.21 -2.63
N VAL A 67 -17.89 4.04 -1.77
CA VAL A 67 -17.63 3.71 -0.37
C VAL A 67 -18.39 4.65 0.58
N GLN A 68 -18.87 4.11 1.70
CA GLN A 68 -19.56 4.91 2.72
C GLN A 68 -18.59 5.71 3.59
N GLN A 69 -17.40 5.16 3.85
CA GLN A 69 -16.36 5.75 4.69
C GLN A 69 -14.99 5.30 4.23
N PHE A 70 -13.96 6.11 4.50
CA PHE A 70 -12.57 5.72 4.27
C PHE A 70 -12.04 4.87 5.42
N VAL A 71 -10.85 4.29 5.21
CA VAL A 71 -10.16 3.50 6.23
C VAL A 71 -9.98 4.32 7.52
N ASP A 72 -10.10 3.64 8.66
CA ASP A 72 -10.01 4.24 10.00
C ASP A 72 -11.00 5.39 10.27
N GLY A 73 -12.00 5.61 9.42
CA GLY A 73 -12.92 6.75 9.51
C GLY A 73 -12.29 8.10 9.17
N LEU A 74 -11.16 8.11 8.46
CA LEU A 74 -10.44 9.33 8.09
C LEU A 74 -11.25 10.23 7.15
N ALA A 75 -11.01 11.54 7.25
CA ALA A 75 -11.65 12.57 6.44
C ALA A 75 -10.75 13.82 6.29
N GLY A 76 -11.01 14.62 5.26
CA GLY A 76 -10.39 15.92 5.03
C GLY A 76 -8.86 15.84 4.96
N ALA A 77 -8.19 16.76 5.66
CA ALA A 77 -6.73 16.88 5.62
C ALA A 77 -6.01 15.61 6.14
N GLU A 78 -6.56 14.91 7.14
CA GLU A 78 -5.96 13.67 7.67
C GLU A 78 -6.00 12.53 6.65
N LEU A 79 -7.08 12.43 5.87
CA LEU A 79 -7.19 11.48 4.77
C LEU A 79 -6.17 11.80 3.67
N ALA A 80 -6.08 13.07 3.28
CA ALA A 80 -5.14 13.52 2.25
C ALA A 80 -3.68 13.33 2.68
N GLU A 81 -3.35 13.60 3.95
CA GLU A 81 -2.03 13.34 4.52
C GLU A 81 -1.70 11.84 4.52
N ARG A 82 -2.64 10.99 4.96
CA ARG A 82 -2.50 9.53 4.92
C ARG A 82 -2.23 9.04 3.50
N ALA A 83 -2.98 9.55 2.51
CA ALA A 83 -2.83 9.17 1.11
C ALA A 83 -1.48 9.59 0.52
N ALA A 84 -0.95 10.75 0.92
CA ALA A 84 0.29 11.29 0.37
C ALA A 84 1.57 10.70 0.99
N PHE A 85 1.57 10.44 2.30
CA PHE A 85 2.82 10.21 3.05
C PHE A 85 2.92 8.84 3.72
N THR A 86 1.91 7.99 3.61
CA THR A 86 1.93 6.68 4.27
C THR A 86 2.20 5.56 3.26
N PRO A 87 3.34 4.84 3.39
CA PRO A 87 3.59 3.68 2.55
C PRO A 87 2.66 2.52 2.93
N THR A 88 2.44 1.60 2.00
CA THR A 88 1.47 0.52 2.16
C THR A 88 2.01 -0.83 1.71
N CYS A 89 1.37 -1.90 2.18
CA CYS A 89 1.52 -3.27 1.69
C CYS A 89 0.11 -3.75 1.30
N ASN A 90 -0.17 -3.84 0.01
CA ASN A 90 -1.47 -4.19 -0.54
C ASN A 90 -1.49 -5.63 -1.06
N ILE A 91 -2.65 -6.29 -0.99
CA ILE A 91 -2.90 -7.55 -1.69
C ILE A 91 -3.63 -7.23 -2.99
N ALA A 92 -2.90 -7.22 -4.10
CA ALA A 92 -3.44 -7.02 -5.44
C ALA A 92 -4.19 -8.27 -5.98
N GLY A 93 -3.93 -9.43 -5.40
CA GLY A 93 -4.68 -10.64 -5.74
C GLY A 93 -4.34 -11.81 -4.83
N LEU A 94 -5.31 -12.68 -4.59
CA LEU A 94 -5.16 -13.89 -3.80
C LEU A 94 -5.97 -15.01 -4.47
N VAL A 95 -5.31 -16.10 -4.85
CA VAL A 95 -5.94 -17.23 -5.54
C VAL A 95 -5.49 -18.57 -4.96
N SER A 96 -6.47 -19.44 -4.72
CA SER A 96 -6.27 -20.82 -4.28
C SER A 96 -7.53 -21.65 -4.54
N GLY A 97 -7.37 -22.92 -4.86
CA GLY A 97 -8.49 -23.87 -4.89
C GLY A 97 -9.51 -23.65 -6.00
N TYR A 98 -10.78 -23.85 -5.66
CA TYR A 98 -11.91 -23.77 -6.57
C TYR A 98 -12.50 -22.36 -6.57
N THR A 99 -12.46 -21.68 -7.71
CA THR A 99 -12.93 -20.28 -7.87
C THR A 99 -14.09 -20.16 -8.86
N GLY A 100 -14.75 -21.27 -9.20
CA GLY A 100 -15.92 -21.30 -10.09
C GLY A 100 -17.24 -21.26 -9.33
N GLU A 101 -18.36 -21.24 -10.06
CA GLU A 101 -19.71 -21.26 -9.48
C GLU A 101 -20.07 -22.59 -8.82
N GLY A 102 -20.76 -22.55 -7.69
CA GLY A 102 -21.21 -23.75 -6.96
C GLY A 102 -20.22 -24.20 -5.89
N SER A 103 -20.18 -25.49 -5.58
CA SER A 103 -19.37 -26.04 -4.48
C SER A 103 -18.45 -27.17 -4.94
N LYS A 104 -17.27 -27.27 -4.31
CA LYS A 104 -16.33 -28.37 -4.52
C LYS A 104 -15.61 -28.71 -3.23
N THR A 105 -15.65 -29.97 -2.82
CA THR A 105 -15.01 -30.49 -1.60
C THR A 105 -13.51 -30.74 -1.80
N VAL A 106 -12.75 -29.67 -1.95
CA VAL A 106 -11.31 -29.72 -2.27
C VAL A 106 -10.45 -29.07 -1.19
N LEU A 107 -9.31 -29.70 -0.90
CA LEU A 107 -8.17 -29.14 -0.17
C LEU A 107 -7.11 -28.70 -1.19
N PRO A 108 -6.93 -27.39 -1.43
CA PRO A 108 -6.02 -26.90 -2.46
C PRO A 108 -4.55 -27.18 -2.12
N ALA A 109 -3.81 -27.70 -3.08
CA ALA A 109 -2.38 -27.96 -2.94
C ALA A 109 -1.50 -26.74 -3.24
N LYS A 110 -2.07 -25.67 -3.81
CA LYS A 110 -1.35 -24.45 -4.20
C LYS A 110 -2.14 -23.20 -3.83
N ALA A 111 -1.44 -22.15 -3.44
CA ALA A 111 -1.97 -20.81 -3.26
C ALA A 111 -0.96 -19.80 -3.81
N MET A 112 -1.45 -18.67 -4.31
CA MET A 112 -0.63 -17.58 -4.82
C MET A 112 -1.23 -16.26 -4.37
N ALA A 113 -0.36 -15.33 -3.99
CA ALA A 113 -0.72 -13.94 -3.75
C ALA A 113 0.12 -13.03 -4.65
N LYS A 114 -0.50 -11.96 -5.13
CA LYS A 114 0.17 -10.79 -5.70
C LYS A 114 0.07 -9.70 -4.65
N ILE A 115 1.21 -9.20 -4.21
CA ILE A 115 1.29 -8.06 -3.30
C ILE A 115 2.10 -6.95 -3.95
N ASP A 116 1.79 -5.72 -3.57
CA ASP A 116 2.53 -4.53 -3.96
C ASP A 116 2.80 -3.65 -2.75
N PHE A 117 3.91 -2.92 -2.80
CA PHE A 117 4.28 -1.93 -1.81
C PHE A 117 4.26 -0.57 -2.46
N ARG A 118 3.48 0.36 -1.90
CA ARG A 118 3.60 1.77 -2.23
C ARG A 118 4.61 2.38 -1.29
N LEU A 119 5.69 2.89 -1.87
CA LEU A 119 6.82 3.45 -1.14
C LEU A 119 6.71 4.97 -1.11
N VAL A 120 7.24 5.56 -0.05
CA VAL A 120 7.40 7.01 0.10
C VAL A 120 8.88 7.38 0.07
N PRO A 121 9.24 8.66 -0.17
CA PRO A 121 10.64 9.08 -0.32
C PRO A 121 11.55 8.55 0.78
N ASN A 122 12.80 8.28 0.41
CA ASN A 122 13.86 7.60 1.17
C ASN A 122 13.70 6.08 1.38
N GLN A 123 12.58 5.47 1.01
CA GLN A 123 12.50 4.01 0.96
C GLN A 123 13.14 3.46 -0.32
N ASP A 124 13.89 2.37 -0.17
CA ASP A 124 14.52 1.64 -1.27
C ASP A 124 13.77 0.33 -1.55
N PRO A 125 13.32 0.05 -2.79
CA PRO A 125 12.58 -1.17 -3.11
C PRO A 125 13.36 -2.47 -2.86
N GLU A 126 14.70 -2.49 -2.99
CA GLU A 126 15.53 -3.66 -2.68
C GLU A 126 15.61 -3.91 -1.17
N ASP A 127 15.75 -2.85 -0.38
CA ASP A 127 15.72 -2.92 1.08
C ASP A 127 14.38 -3.47 1.58
N ILE A 128 13.27 -2.96 1.04
CA ILE A 128 11.92 -3.45 1.38
C ILE A 128 11.73 -4.92 0.98
N LEU A 129 12.24 -5.33 -0.18
CA LEU A 129 12.22 -6.73 -0.61
C LEU A 129 13.02 -7.64 0.34
N ALA A 130 14.22 -7.22 0.74
CA ALA A 130 15.07 -7.96 1.66
C ALA A 130 14.41 -8.09 3.05
N LYS A 131 13.79 -7.01 3.54
CA LYS A 131 13.02 -6.99 4.79
C LYS A 131 11.80 -7.92 4.71
N LEU A 132 11.06 -7.94 3.60
CA LEU A 132 9.96 -8.87 3.39
C LEU A 132 10.43 -10.34 3.44
N GLN A 133 11.51 -10.67 2.72
CA GLN A 133 12.06 -12.03 2.69
C GLN A 133 12.50 -12.48 4.08
N THR A 134 13.19 -11.60 4.81
CA THR A 134 13.62 -11.86 6.19
C THR A 134 12.43 -12.04 7.11
N HIS A 135 11.43 -11.16 7.04
CA HIS A 135 10.21 -11.24 7.83
C HIS A 135 9.46 -12.55 7.61
N LEU A 136 9.22 -12.95 6.36
CA LEU A 136 8.55 -14.22 6.07
C LEU A 136 9.34 -15.42 6.60
N LYS A 137 10.67 -15.41 6.45
CA LYS A 137 11.54 -16.44 7.01
C LYS A 137 11.44 -16.51 8.54
N ASP A 138 11.53 -15.37 9.22
CA ASP A 138 11.48 -15.30 10.69
C ASP A 138 10.10 -15.70 11.24
N GLN A 139 9.05 -15.52 10.45
CA GLN A 139 7.68 -15.97 10.75
C GLN A 139 7.43 -17.45 10.38
N GLY A 140 8.44 -18.18 9.88
CA GLY A 140 8.33 -19.61 9.53
C GLY A 140 7.69 -19.90 8.17
N TYR A 141 7.81 -18.97 7.23
CA TYR A 141 7.31 -19.05 5.85
C TYR A 141 8.43 -18.92 4.80
N ASP A 142 9.61 -19.43 5.11
CA ASP A 142 10.77 -19.49 4.21
C ASP A 142 10.55 -20.41 2.99
N ASP A 143 9.54 -21.26 3.03
CA ASP A 143 9.08 -22.10 1.91
C ASP A 143 8.29 -21.31 0.85
N ILE A 144 7.84 -20.09 1.14
CA ILE A 144 7.10 -19.26 0.17
C ILE A 144 8.07 -18.69 -0.86
N LYS A 145 7.94 -19.15 -2.11
CA LYS A 145 8.70 -18.61 -3.24
C LYS A 145 8.21 -17.21 -3.61
N ILE A 146 9.10 -16.23 -3.53
CA ILE A 146 8.85 -14.85 -3.99
C ILE A 146 9.37 -14.66 -5.42
N THR A 147 8.56 -14.03 -6.28
CA THR A 147 8.96 -13.59 -7.62
C THR A 147 8.67 -12.10 -7.77
N THR A 148 9.67 -11.31 -8.18
CA THR A 148 9.54 -9.85 -8.36
C THR A 148 9.21 -9.50 -9.81
N PHE A 149 8.22 -8.63 -10.03
CA PHE A 149 7.76 -8.25 -11.37
C PHE A 149 7.98 -6.78 -11.74
N GLY A 150 8.20 -5.89 -10.77
CA GLY A 150 8.39 -4.47 -11.01
C GLY A 150 9.04 -3.78 -9.81
N ARG A 151 9.75 -2.68 -10.09
CA ARG A 151 10.45 -1.85 -9.12
C ARG A 151 10.39 -0.41 -9.60
N ALA A 152 10.07 0.51 -8.70
CA ALA A 152 10.10 1.94 -8.95
C ALA A 152 10.54 2.63 -7.66
N GLU A 153 11.50 3.53 -7.78
CA GLU A 153 11.93 4.36 -6.65
C GLU A 153 10.90 5.48 -6.42
N PRO A 154 10.60 5.84 -5.17
CA PRO A 154 9.78 6.98 -4.87
C PRO A 154 10.52 8.28 -5.24
N VAL A 155 9.82 9.19 -5.92
CA VAL A 155 10.40 10.47 -6.36
C VAL A 155 9.65 11.63 -5.70
N VAL A 156 10.40 12.60 -5.19
CA VAL A 156 9.86 13.85 -4.66
C VAL A 156 10.72 15.01 -5.13
N THR A 157 10.07 16.11 -5.52
CA THR A 157 10.75 17.40 -5.72
C THR A 157 10.36 18.32 -4.56
N PRO A 158 11.32 18.89 -3.80
CA PRO A 158 11.00 19.78 -2.69
C PRO A 158 10.10 20.94 -3.13
N ILE A 159 9.11 21.28 -2.31
CA ILE A 159 8.14 22.35 -2.64
C ILE A 159 8.85 23.70 -2.82
N ASP A 160 9.88 23.95 -2.02
CA ASP A 160 10.67 25.18 -1.99
C ASP A 160 11.74 25.24 -3.11
N GLU A 161 11.84 24.20 -3.94
CA GLU A 161 12.81 24.17 -5.03
C GLU A 161 12.51 25.31 -6.04
N PRO A 162 13.55 26.02 -6.54
CA PRO A 162 13.34 27.21 -7.39
C PRO A 162 12.51 26.98 -8.66
N LEU A 163 12.63 25.83 -9.32
CA LEU A 163 11.80 25.47 -10.47
C LEU A 163 10.33 25.27 -10.05
N VAL A 164 10.05 24.58 -8.93
CA VAL A 164 8.68 24.41 -8.41
C VAL A 164 8.04 25.78 -8.11
N GLN A 165 8.76 26.65 -7.40
CA GLN A 165 8.27 27.99 -7.09
C GLN A 165 8.03 28.82 -8.36
N ARG A 166 8.94 28.73 -9.34
CA ARG A 166 8.77 29.43 -10.62
C ARG A 166 7.55 28.95 -11.40
N ILE A 167 7.30 27.65 -11.44
CA ILE A 167 6.10 27.09 -12.07
C ILE A 167 4.84 27.57 -11.35
N ALA A 168 4.86 27.61 -10.01
CA ALA A 168 3.72 28.09 -9.23
C ALA A 168 3.39 29.56 -9.54
N THR A 169 4.40 30.43 -9.59
CA THR A 169 4.22 31.85 -9.97
C THR A 169 3.67 32.00 -11.39
N ILE A 170 4.16 31.21 -12.34
CA ILE A 170 3.66 31.24 -13.71
C ILE A 170 2.19 30.83 -13.73
N ALA A 171 1.82 29.72 -13.10
CA ALA A 171 0.44 29.25 -13.05
C ALA A 171 -0.51 30.26 -12.41
N GLU A 172 -0.08 30.93 -11.34
CA GLU A 172 -0.84 32.00 -10.69
C GLU A 172 -1.05 33.20 -11.62
N SER A 173 -0.04 33.60 -12.40
CA SER A 173 -0.15 34.73 -13.33
C SER A 173 -1.19 34.52 -14.43
N TYR A 174 -1.44 33.26 -14.84
CA TYR A 174 -2.46 32.93 -15.84
C TYR A 174 -3.86 32.77 -15.25
N ASN A 175 -3.97 32.17 -14.06
CA ASN A 175 -5.25 31.81 -13.46
C ASN A 175 -5.78 32.83 -12.44
N GLY A 176 -4.97 33.82 -12.04
CA GLY A 176 -5.30 34.80 -11.01
C GLY A 176 -5.49 34.19 -9.61
N LYS A 177 -5.05 32.94 -9.41
CA LYS A 177 -5.17 32.17 -8.17
C LYS A 177 -3.92 31.32 -7.96
N LYS A 178 -3.46 31.25 -6.72
CA LYS A 178 -2.37 30.36 -6.32
C LYS A 178 -2.70 28.90 -6.66
N PRO A 179 -1.80 28.14 -7.31
CA PRO A 179 -2.03 26.74 -7.61
C PRO A 179 -1.89 25.88 -6.35
N ALA A 180 -2.69 24.81 -6.27
CA ALA A 180 -2.46 23.72 -5.32
C ALA A 180 -1.21 22.93 -5.74
N ILE A 181 -0.35 22.61 -4.77
CA ILE A 181 0.84 21.79 -4.99
C ILE A 181 0.62 20.43 -4.35
N ASN A 182 0.78 19.37 -5.15
CA ASN A 182 0.78 18.00 -4.64
C ASN A 182 2.21 17.64 -4.20
N PRO A 183 2.47 17.43 -2.91
CA PRO A 183 3.82 17.26 -2.37
C PRO A 183 4.49 15.95 -2.81
N ILE A 184 3.70 14.91 -3.05
CA ILE A 184 4.13 13.58 -3.49
C ILE A 184 3.09 13.07 -4.48
N ALA A 185 3.54 12.49 -5.59
CA ALA A 185 2.69 11.84 -6.57
C ALA A 185 3.38 10.56 -7.07
N GLY A 186 2.70 9.42 -7.00
CA GLY A 186 3.23 8.11 -7.43
C GLY A 186 2.31 6.94 -7.17
#